data_AF-A0A7C3LEM5-F1
#
_entry.id   AF-A0A7C3LEM5-F1
#
_cell.length_a   1.000
_cell.length_b   1.000
_cell.length_c   1.000
_cell.angle_alpha   90.00
_cell.angle_beta   90.00
_cell.angle_gamma   90.00
#
_symmetry.space_group_name_H-M   'P 1'
#
loop_
_entity.id
_entity.type
_entity.pdbx_description
1 polymer ?
#
loop_
_entity_poly.entity_id
_entity_poly.type
_entity_poly.pdbx_seq_one_letter_code
_entity_poly.pdbx_strand_id
1 'polypeptide(L)'
;MEKLTLDVTEFANGGWAVGRASRKRTVFAPYAIPGEKVRVEITAEKKKYVYTRLLRVLKPSPDRVEPSCPHFGVCGGCHFQHMRYERQLQAKREVTLDQFERIGNVKNAPVQPTLPNPEPWTYRWEIALSPTKEGGLGFWSPVEKRVIPIESCAIARPELLELLQDVDLDLPGLRKLTLRVGDDEALLAAVEVDGVEPPSLEADFPISVAIVLPDRTAASLVGDNFTVQAVKGRDFRVSPGCVFAPSPAGMELVVDTALRYAALTEQETAVDAYSGVGTLTAFLAEQAAQVIAIEKNPDAVADTAVNLADCDNVSLYEGAVEETLPALDINCDALVANPPKTGLSREATKQILALRPSRIIYVSSDVATMARDGRKLNRADYNLVEIQPIDMRPQTYHVDLVGLWEK
;
A
#
# COMPACT_ATOMS: atom_id res chain seq x y z
N MET A 1 -13.78 -13.27 30.01
CA MET A 1 -12.31 -13.21 29.94
C MET A 1 -11.83 -12.12 30.91
N GLU A 2 -10.53 -12.07 31.25
CA GLU A 2 -9.98 -11.06 32.18
C GLU A 2 -10.15 -9.63 31.62
N LYS A 3 -10.58 -8.69 32.47
CA LYS A 3 -10.78 -7.28 32.11
C LYS A 3 -9.73 -6.42 32.81
N LEU A 4 -9.13 -5.49 32.07
CA LEU A 4 -8.06 -4.63 32.56
C LEU A 4 -8.42 -3.16 32.36
N THR A 5 -7.90 -2.30 33.23
CA THR A 5 -7.81 -0.86 32.98
C THR A 5 -6.37 -0.52 32.64
N LEU A 6 -6.17 0.20 31.55
CA LEU A 6 -4.86 0.44 30.95
C LEU A 6 -4.70 1.91 30.58
N ASP A 7 -3.59 2.51 31.00
CA ASP A 7 -3.09 3.74 30.39
C ASP A 7 -2.25 3.35 29.17
N VAL A 8 -2.62 3.86 28.00
CA VAL A 8 -1.90 3.60 26.74
C VAL A 8 -0.99 4.78 26.41
N THR A 9 0.23 4.51 25.97
CA THR A 9 1.31 5.52 25.91
C THR A 9 2.01 5.64 24.58
N GLU A 10 1.96 4.61 23.75
CA GLU A 10 2.66 4.56 22.46
C GLU A 10 1.85 3.80 21.43
N PHE A 11 2.13 4.02 20.15
CA PHE A 11 1.62 3.18 19.07
C PHE A 11 2.61 2.06 18.74
N ALA A 12 2.08 0.95 18.25
CA ALA A 12 2.82 -0.10 17.58
C ALA A 12 2.29 -0.30 16.15
N ASN A 13 3.15 -0.85 15.28
CA ASN A 13 2.74 -1.23 13.93
C ASN A 13 1.49 -2.11 13.94
N GLY A 14 0.58 -1.90 12.99
CA GLY A 14 -0.75 -2.52 12.97
C GLY A 14 -1.87 -1.68 13.60
N GLY A 15 -1.61 -0.44 13.99
CA GLY A 15 -2.62 0.48 14.51
C GLY A 15 -3.00 0.22 15.97
N TRP A 16 -2.14 -0.47 16.72
CA TRP A 16 -2.38 -0.79 18.12
C TRP A 16 -1.82 0.30 19.02
N ALA A 17 -2.62 0.79 19.96
CA ALA A 17 -2.05 1.47 21.11
C ALA A 17 -1.51 0.43 22.10
N VAL A 18 -0.44 0.80 22.79
CA VAL A 18 0.26 -0.08 23.72
C VAL A 18 0.24 0.53 25.12
N GLY A 19 -0.04 -0.31 26.10
CA GLY A 19 0.18 0.00 27.50
C GLY A 19 0.85 -1.16 28.23
N ARG A 20 1.19 -0.93 29.51
CA ARG A 20 1.83 -1.96 30.36
C ARG A 20 0.97 -2.23 31.58
N ALA A 21 0.66 -3.51 31.82
CA ALA A 21 0.02 -3.95 33.07
C ALA A 21 1.07 -4.22 34.17
N SER A 22 0.63 -4.30 35.42
CA SER A 22 1.43 -4.48 36.65
C SER A 22 2.46 -5.63 36.64
N ARG A 23 2.36 -6.56 35.69
CA ARG A 23 3.30 -7.69 35.50
C ARG A 23 4.32 -7.49 34.35
N LYS A 24 4.61 -6.25 33.92
CA LYS A 24 5.49 -5.94 32.76
C LYS A 24 5.06 -6.58 31.42
N ARG A 25 3.81 -7.06 31.31
CA ARG A 25 3.25 -7.59 30.06
C ARG A 25 2.85 -6.44 29.15
N THR A 26 3.26 -6.48 27.88
CA THR A 26 2.81 -5.54 26.85
C THR A 26 1.36 -5.86 26.49
N VAL A 27 0.48 -4.86 26.53
CA VAL A 27 -0.95 -5.01 26.23
C VAL A 27 -1.26 -4.20 24.97
N PHE A 28 -1.72 -4.88 23.92
CA PHE A 28 -2.16 -4.24 22.68
C PHE A 28 -3.65 -3.94 22.76
N ALA A 29 -4.00 -2.66 22.59
CA ALA A 29 -5.36 -2.15 22.61
C ALA A 29 -5.70 -1.56 21.23
N PRO A 30 -6.60 -2.22 20.46
CA PRO A 30 -7.08 -1.66 19.19
C PRO A 30 -7.99 -0.46 19.47
N TYR A 31 -8.08 0.46 18.50
CA TYR A 31 -9.01 1.60 18.53
C TYR A 31 -8.86 2.56 19.72
N ALA A 32 -7.70 2.50 20.39
CA ALA A 32 -7.30 3.42 21.45
C ALA A 32 -6.22 4.39 20.92
N ILE A 33 -6.11 5.55 21.55
CA ILE A 33 -5.14 6.59 21.22
C ILE A 33 -4.18 6.75 22.40
N PRO A 34 -2.84 6.80 22.20
CA PRO A 34 -1.89 7.14 23.24
C PRO A 34 -2.29 8.40 24.02
N GLY A 35 -2.19 8.34 25.35
CA GLY A 35 -2.70 9.35 26.27
C GLY A 35 -4.07 9.02 26.88
N GLU A 36 -4.75 7.98 26.37
CA GLU A 36 -6.03 7.52 26.90
C GLU A 36 -5.90 6.57 28.09
N LYS A 37 -6.95 6.56 28.91
CA LYS A 37 -7.23 5.49 29.86
C LYS A 37 -8.39 4.66 29.33
N VAL A 38 -8.17 3.37 29.13
CA VAL A 38 -9.14 2.47 28.51
C VAL A 38 -9.43 1.25 29.37
N ARG A 39 -10.65 0.72 29.25
CA ARG A 39 -11.03 -0.59 29.75
C ARG A 39 -11.04 -1.58 28.59
N VAL A 40 -10.30 -2.67 28.74
CA VAL A 40 -10.12 -3.68 27.69
C VAL A 40 -10.42 -5.08 28.24
N GLU A 41 -10.73 -6.02 27.36
CA GLU A 41 -10.84 -7.44 27.68
C GLU A 41 -9.79 -8.24 26.90
N ILE A 42 -9.07 -9.14 27.57
CA ILE A 42 -8.09 -10.00 26.92
C ILE A 42 -8.80 -10.95 25.96
N THR A 43 -8.35 -10.99 24.70
CA THR A 43 -8.87 -11.89 23.66
C THR A 43 -7.88 -12.99 23.28
N ALA A 44 -6.58 -12.75 23.47
CA ALA A 44 -5.55 -13.76 23.29
C ALA A 44 -4.32 -13.46 24.15
N GLU A 45 -3.72 -14.50 24.72
CA GLU A 45 -2.49 -14.40 25.50
C GLU A 45 -1.30 -15.05 24.79
N LYS A 46 -0.15 -14.37 24.84
CA LYS A 46 1.15 -14.89 24.46
C LYS A 46 2.12 -14.71 25.62
N LYS A 47 3.29 -15.35 25.55
CA LYS A 47 4.28 -15.37 26.64
C LYS A 47 4.71 -13.99 27.13
N LYS A 48 4.81 -12.99 26.23
CA LYS A 48 5.33 -11.64 26.53
C LYS A 48 4.31 -10.52 26.35
N TYR A 49 3.21 -10.78 25.66
CA TYR A 49 2.22 -9.77 25.29
C TYR A 49 0.83 -10.38 25.19
N VAL A 50 -0.19 -9.53 25.25
CA VAL A 50 -1.59 -9.94 25.13
C VAL A 50 -2.31 -9.04 24.14
N TYR A 51 -3.23 -9.64 23.38
CA TYR A 51 -4.18 -8.91 22.54
C TYR A 51 -5.48 -8.72 23.31
N THR A 52 -6.11 -7.59 23.07
CA THR A 52 -7.34 -7.22 23.75
C THR A 52 -8.38 -6.70 22.77
N ARG A 53 -9.63 -6.65 23.23
CA ARG A 53 -10.68 -5.83 22.62
C ARG A 53 -10.96 -4.62 23.50
N LEU A 54 -11.16 -3.47 22.88
CA LEU A 54 -11.58 -2.25 23.57
C LEU A 54 -13.03 -2.42 24.05
N LEU A 55 -13.28 -2.21 25.34
CA LEU A 55 -14.64 -2.20 25.90
C LEU A 55 -15.17 -0.77 26.08
N ARG A 56 -14.33 0.13 26.59
CA ARG A 56 -14.71 1.51 26.88
C ARG A 56 -13.48 2.41 27.00
N VAL A 57 -13.58 3.63 26.50
CA VAL A 57 -12.63 4.70 26.78
C VAL A 57 -13.09 5.41 28.07
N LEU A 58 -12.25 5.39 29.10
CA LEU A 58 -12.55 5.98 30.42
C LEU A 58 -12.09 7.44 30.50
N LYS A 59 -10.96 7.75 29.85
CA LYS A 59 -10.46 9.12 29.65
C LYS A 59 -10.05 9.27 28.18
N PRO A 60 -10.83 9.97 27.36
CA PRO A 60 -10.54 10.13 25.94
C PRO A 60 -9.38 11.11 25.69
N SER A 61 -8.68 10.91 24.58
CA SER A 61 -7.73 11.88 24.03
C SER A 61 -8.49 13.08 23.45
N PRO A 62 -7.94 14.31 23.48
CA PRO A 62 -8.50 15.45 22.73
C PRO A 62 -8.59 15.18 21.21
N ASP A 63 -7.79 14.25 20.69
CA ASP A 63 -7.80 13.85 19.28
C ASP A 63 -8.85 12.79 18.96
N ARG A 64 -9.60 12.29 19.95
CA ARG A 64 -10.67 11.33 19.68
C ARG A 64 -11.84 12.02 18.99
N VAL A 65 -12.32 11.41 17.92
CA VAL A 65 -13.53 11.82 17.19
C VAL A 65 -14.46 10.62 17.02
N GLU A 66 -15.72 10.88 16.71
CA GLU A 66 -16.67 9.84 16.36
C GLU A 66 -16.41 9.37 14.91
N PRO A 67 -16.22 8.07 14.65
CA PRO A 67 -16.09 7.54 13.30
C PRO A 67 -17.35 7.82 12.47
N SER A 68 -17.17 8.19 11.20
CA SER A 68 -18.29 8.41 10.27
C SER A 68 -18.85 7.11 9.68
N CYS A 69 -18.01 6.06 9.57
CA CYS A 69 -18.43 4.79 9.00
C CYS A 69 -19.17 3.91 10.03
N PRO A 70 -20.40 3.45 9.73
CA PRO A 70 -21.16 2.59 10.65
C PRO A 70 -20.51 1.22 10.84
N HIS A 71 -19.65 0.79 9.91
CA HIS A 71 -18.93 -0.47 9.97
C HIS A 71 -17.61 -0.38 10.75
N PHE A 72 -17.19 0.82 11.20
CA PHE A 72 -15.91 1.02 11.88
C PHE A 72 -15.84 0.21 13.19
N GLY A 73 -14.69 -0.43 13.44
CA GLY A 73 -14.50 -1.29 14.60
C GLY A 73 -14.91 -2.75 14.38
N VAL A 74 -15.63 -3.05 13.30
CA VAL A 74 -16.01 -4.41 12.90
C VAL A 74 -15.39 -4.76 11.54
N CYS A 75 -15.53 -3.89 10.53
CA CYS A 75 -14.86 -4.01 9.24
C CYS A 75 -13.35 -3.90 9.40
N GLY A 76 -12.59 -4.75 8.71
CA GLY A 76 -11.13 -4.76 8.73
C GLY A 76 -10.45 -3.66 7.90
N GLY A 77 -11.20 -2.82 7.20
CA GLY A 77 -10.64 -1.84 6.27
C GLY A 77 -9.99 -0.62 6.93
N CYS A 78 -10.57 -0.12 8.03
CA CYS A 78 -10.16 1.12 8.69
C CYS A 78 -9.72 0.89 10.14
N HIS A 79 -8.74 1.68 10.59
CA HIS A 79 -8.14 1.53 11.91
C HIS A 79 -8.19 2.82 12.73
N PHE A 80 -8.21 3.99 12.07
CA PHE A 80 -7.99 5.29 12.70
C PHE A 80 -9.13 6.31 12.57
N GLN A 81 -10.32 5.94 12.05
CA GLN A 81 -11.44 6.91 11.92
C GLN A 81 -11.90 7.53 13.25
N HIS A 82 -11.55 6.92 14.40
CA HIS A 82 -11.81 7.45 15.73
C HIS A 82 -10.80 8.52 16.20
N MET A 83 -9.88 8.94 15.31
CA MET A 83 -8.74 9.80 15.60
C MET A 83 -8.65 10.93 14.56
N ARG A 84 -8.51 12.18 15.00
CA ARG A 84 -8.30 13.35 14.12
C ARG A 84 -7.15 13.11 13.16
N TYR A 85 -7.29 13.61 11.93
CA TYR A 85 -6.38 13.29 10.84
C TYR A 85 -4.93 13.67 11.14
N GLU A 86 -4.70 14.83 11.76
CA GLU A 86 -3.37 15.31 12.15
C GLU A 86 -2.67 14.34 13.12
N ARG A 87 -3.44 13.75 14.04
CA ARG A 87 -2.91 12.75 14.96
C ARG A 87 -2.60 11.43 14.25
N GLN A 88 -3.32 11.07 13.19
CA GLN A 88 -3.00 9.92 12.32
C GLN A 88 -1.63 10.08 11.67
N LEU A 89 -1.33 11.26 11.13
CA LEU A 89 -0.03 11.57 10.52
C LEU A 89 1.10 11.45 11.56
N GLN A 90 0.89 12.00 12.75
CA GLN A 90 1.85 11.86 13.85
C GLN A 90 2.06 10.39 14.25
N ALA A 91 1.00 9.60 14.33
CA ALA A 91 1.06 8.17 14.68
C ALA A 91 1.88 7.37 13.65
N LYS A 92 1.69 7.66 12.36
CA LYS A 92 2.45 7.02 11.27
C LYS A 92 3.94 7.33 11.39
N ARG A 93 4.30 8.59 11.66
CA ARG A 93 5.69 8.99 11.93
C ARG A 93 6.29 8.31 13.16
N GLU A 94 5.55 8.25 14.26
CA GLU A 94 5.97 7.59 15.51
C GLU A 94 6.30 6.10 15.27
N VAL A 95 5.43 5.38 14.54
CA VAL A 95 5.66 3.98 14.18
C VAL A 95 6.89 3.83 13.27
N THR A 96 7.08 4.74 12.31
CA THR A 96 8.27 4.73 11.46
C THR A 96 9.56 4.88 12.28
N LEU A 97 9.61 5.86 13.18
CA LEU A 97 10.76 6.05 14.09
C LEU A 97 11.04 4.80 14.93
N ASP A 98 10.01 4.22 15.56
CA ASP A 98 10.14 3.03 16.40
C ASP A 98 10.71 1.82 15.63
N GLN A 99 10.22 1.57 14.42
CA GLN A 99 10.66 0.42 13.62
C GLN A 99 12.08 0.61 13.07
N PHE A 100 12.47 1.82 12.67
CA PHE A 100 13.85 2.09 12.27
C PHE A 100 14.83 1.96 13.42
N GLU A 101 14.44 2.36 14.63
CA GLU A 101 15.28 2.14 15.81
C GLU A 101 15.39 0.64 16.15
N ARG A 102 14.27 -0.08 16.24
CA ARG A 102 14.25 -1.47 16.73
C ARG A 102 14.69 -2.50 15.70
N ILE A 103 14.35 -2.33 14.44
CA ILE A 103 14.61 -3.29 13.36
C ILE A 103 15.80 -2.83 12.51
N GLY A 104 15.78 -1.56 12.11
CA GLY A 104 16.84 -0.95 11.31
C GLY A 104 18.14 -0.73 12.09
N ASN A 105 18.06 -0.69 13.43
CA ASN A 105 19.17 -0.35 14.31
C ASN A 105 19.74 1.05 13.98
N VAL A 106 18.86 1.98 13.58
CA VAL A 106 19.18 3.38 13.30
C VAL A 106 18.56 4.23 14.40
N LYS A 107 19.36 4.64 15.37
CA LYS A 107 18.91 5.59 16.40
C LYS A 107 18.75 6.97 15.78
N ASN A 108 17.67 7.67 16.14
CA ASN A 108 17.35 9.00 15.62
C ASN A 108 17.34 9.05 14.09
N ALA A 109 16.69 8.07 13.45
CA ALA A 109 16.55 8.06 11.99
C ALA A 109 15.96 9.38 11.48
N PRO A 110 16.42 9.92 10.34
CA PRO A 110 15.99 11.20 9.77
C PRO A 110 14.58 11.10 9.14
N VAL A 111 13.57 10.83 9.98
CA VAL A 111 12.17 10.65 9.57
C VAL A 111 11.45 12.00 9.59
N GLN A 112 11.05 12.46 8.41
CA GLN A 112 10.28 13.69 8.21
C GLN A 112 8.84 13.55 8.72
N PRO A 113 8.11 14.68 8.93
CA PRO A 113 6.67 14.65 9.14
C PRO A 113 5.95 13.90 8.01
N THR A 114 4.96 13.07 8.36
CA THR A 114 4.18 12.34 7.35
C THR A 114 3.44 13.31 6.44
N LEU A 115 3.60 13.18 5.13
CA LEU A 115 2.86 14.00 4.17
C LEU A 115 1.38 13.61 4.21
N PRO A 116 0.47 14.59 4.36
CA PRO A 116 -0.96 14.34 4.33
C PRO A 116 -1.40 13.95 2.91
N ASN A 117 -2.36 13.05 2.82
CA ASN A 117 -3.10 12.86 1.58
C ASN A 117 -3.95 14.11 1.31
N PRO A 118 -3.93 14.69 0.11
CA PRO A 118 -4.86 15.75 -0.27
C PRO A 118 -6.33 15.32 -0.15
N GLU A 119 -6.60 14.03 -0.31
CA GLU A 119 -7.93 13.41 -0.30
C GLU A 119 -8.02 12.35 0.82
N PRO A 120 -8.27 12.74 2.08
CA PRO A 120 -8.30 11.82 3.22
C PRO A 120 -9.52 10.86 3.24
N TRP A 121 -10.43 11.01 2.29
CA TRP A 121 -11.68 10.27 2.08
C TRP A 121 -11.88 10.04 0.58
N THR A 122 -12.76 9.11 0.20
CA THR A 122 -13.09 8.78 -1.20
C THR A 122 -11.88 8.52 -2.12
N TYR A 123 -10.72 8.20 -1.56
CA TYR A 123 -9.47 8.10 -2.31
C TYR A 123 -9.31 6.76 -3.04
N ARG A 124 -10.02 5.71 -2.61
CA ARG A 124 -9.92 4.38 -3.22
C ARG A 124 -10.78 4.30 -4.47
N TRP A 125 -10.10 4.26 -5.60
CA TRP A 125 -10.66 3.94 -6.91
C TRP A 125 -10.78 2.43 -7.17
N GLU A 126 -10.21 1.61 -6.28
CA GLU A 126 -10.31 0.14 -6.29
C GLU A 126 -10.77 -0.41 -4.94
N ILE A 127 -11.75 -1.32 -4.96
CA ILE A 127 -12.13 -2.15 -3.80
C ILE A 127 -12.15 -3.64 -4.16
N ALA A 128 -11.69 -4.46 -3.21
CA ALA A 128 -11.62 -5.90 -3.33
C ALA A 128 -12.54 -6.56 -2.31
N LEU A 129 -13.59 -7.22 -2.79
CA LEU A 129 -14.68 -7.79 -2.01
C LEU A 129 -14.66 -9.32 -2.09
N SER A 130 -15.11 -9.96 -1.02
CA SER A 130 -15.28 -11.41 -0.95
C SER A 130 -16.75 -11.77 -0.77
N PRO A 131 -17.17 -12.97 -1.22
CA PRO A 131 -18.53 -13.46 -0.96
C PRO A 131 -18.78 -13.67 0.53
N THR A 132 -20.00 -13.35 0.96
CA THR A 132 -20.49 -13.70 2.30
C THR A 132 -21.05 -15.12 2.32
N LYS A 133 -21.36 -15.66 3.51
CA LYS A 133 -22.01 -16.99 3.60
C LYS A 133 -23.51 -16.92 3.32
N GLU A 134 -24.10 -15.76 3.57
CA GLU A 134 -25.53 -15.49 3.48
C GLU A 134 -25.96 -14.97 2.10
N GLY A 135 -25.01 -14.77 1.18
CA GLY A 135 -25.21 -14.16 -0.14
C GLY A 135 -24.74 -12.70 -0.18
N GLY A 136 -24.26 -12.26 -1.34
CA GLY A 136 -23.69 -10.93 -1.54
C GLY A 136 -22.20 -10.84 -1.20
N LEU A 137 -21.71 -9.60 -1.10
CA LEU A 137 -20.29 -9.27 -1.04
C LEU A 137 -19.93 -8.36 0.14
N GLY A 138 -18.68 -8.41 0.56
CA GLY A 138 -18.19 -7.47 1.57
C GLY A 138 -16.74 -7.65 1.94
N PHE A 139 -16.39 -7.21 3.14
CA PHE A 139 -15.01 -7.22 3.64
C PHE A 139 -14.83 -8.18 4.81
N TRP A 140 -13.61 -8.71 4.94
CA TRP A 140 -13.22 -9.51 6.10
C TRP A 140 -13.27 -8.69 7.40
N SER A 141 -13.97 -9.22 8.41
CA SER A 141 -13.94 -8.71 9.78
C SER A 141 -12.91 -9.46 10.63
N PRO A 142 -11.87 -8.78 11.16
CA PRO A 142 -10.95 -9.41 12.11
C PRO A 142 -11.61 -9.70 13.47
N VAL A 143 -12.71 -9.02 13.80
CA VAL A 143 -13.42 -9.16 15.06
C VAL A 143 -14.40 -10.34 15.00
N GLU A 144 -15.22 -10.41 13.95
CA GLU A 144 -16.20 -11.49 13.77
C GLU A 144 -15.63 -12.74 13.10
N LYS A 145 -14.44 -12.63 12.49
CA LYS A 145 -13.76 -13.71 11.75
C LYS A 145 -14.62 -14.30 10.62
N ARG A 146 -15.32 -13.41 9.91
CA ARG A 146 -16.10 -13.70 8.70
C ARG A 146 -16.10 -12.49 7.79
N VAL A 147 -16.49 -12.68 6.54
CA VAL A 147 -16.83 -11.57 5.65
C VAL A 147 -18.15 -10.99 6.12
N ILE A 148 -18.20 -9.67 6.28
CA ILE A 148 -19.42 -8.92 6.61
C ILE A 148 -19.85 -8.12 5.38
N PRO A 149 -21.16 -8.05 5.09
CA PRO A 149 -21.66 -7.17 4.04
C PRO A 149 -21.35 -5.71 4.39
N ILE A 150 -21.23 -4.88 3.36
CA ILE A 150 -21.07 -3.44 3.50
C ILE A 150 -22.10 -2.74 2.62
N GLU A 151 -22.70 -1.69 3.16
CA GLU A 151 -23.65 -0.86 2.40
C GLU A 151 -23.03 0.49 2.02
N SER A 152 -21.95 0.87 2.71
CA SER A 152 -21.25 2.14 2.50
C SER A 152 -19.78 2.05 2.92
N CYS A 153 -18.94 2.85 2.27
CA CYS A 153 -17.52 2.94 2.56
C CYS A 153 -16.99 4.35 2.28
N ALA A 154 -16.80 5.16 3.33
CA ALA A 154 -16.38 6.57 3.21
C ALA A 154 -14.99 6.79 2.57
N ILE A 155 -14.16 5.74 2.45
CA ILE A 155 -12.84 5.81 1.82
C ILE A 155 -12.83 5.30 0.37
N ALA A 156 -13.93 4.71 -0.09
CA ALA A 156 -14.10 4.30 -1.49
C ALA A 156 -14.78 5.41 -2.28
N ARG A 157 -14.44 5.51 -3.56
CA ARG A 157 -15.16 6.34 -4.52
C ARG A 157 -16.65 5.90 -4.59
N PRO A 158 -17.62 6.83 -4.54
CA PRO A 158 -19.05 6.50 -4.53
C PRO A 158 -19.49 5.57 -5.67
N GLU A 159 -18.92 5.75 -6.86
CA GLU A 159 -19.19 4.98 -8.08
C GLU A 159 -18.95 3.48 -7.86
N LEU A 160 -17.98 3.10 -7.02
CA LEU A 160 -17.72 1.69 -6.68
C LEU A 160 -18.82 1.08 -5.82
N LEU A 161 -19.49 1.88 -5.00
CA LEU A 161 -20.58 1.43 -4.14
C LEU A 161 -21.90 1.37 -4.90
N GLU A 162 -22.13 2.31 -5.81
CA GLU A 162 -23.23 2.26 -6.79
C GLU A 162 -23.09 1.00 -7.64
N LEU A 163 -21.89 0.77 -8.18
CA LEU A 163 -21.58 -0.45 -8.92
C LEU A 163 -21.81 -1.72 -8.08
N LEU A 164 -21.45 -1.71 -6.81
CA LEU A 164 -21.71 -2.87 -5.94
C LEU A 164 -23.20 -3.17 -5.74
N GLN A 165 -24.06 -2.15 -5.81
CA GLN A 165 -25.51 -2.29 -5.62
C GLN A 165 -26.22 -2.76 -6.89
N ASP A 166 -25.71 -2.35 -8.06
CA ASP A 166 -26.37 -2.60 -9.34
C ASP A 166 -25.90 -3.88 -10.05
N VAL A 167 -24.78 -4.48 -9.61
CA VAL A 167 -24.31 -5.72 -10.22
C VAL A 167 -24.96 -6.93 -9.53
N ASP A 168 -25.86 -7.61 -10.25
CA ASP A 168 -26.36 -8.92 -9.83
C ASP A 168 -25.35 -10.00 -10.22
N LEU A 169 -24.81 -10.68 -9.20
CA LEU A 169 -23.66 -11.57 -9.32
C LEU A 169 -24.02 -12.99 -8.93
N ASP A 170 -24.53 -13.76 -9.90
CA ASP A 170 -24.49 -15.22 -9.79
C ASP A 170 -23.15 -15.75 -10.31
N LEU A 171 -22.15 -15.70 -9.43
CA LEU A 171 -20.78 -16.13 -9.72
C LEU A 171 -20.45 -17.41 -8.93
N PRO A 172 -20.87 -18.59 -9.40
CA PRO A 172 -20.51 -19.85 -8.74
C PRO A 172 -18.98 -19.98 -8.67
N GLY A 173 -18.47 -20.25 -7.47
CA GLY A 173 -17.02 -20.37 -7.24
C GLY A 173 -16.27 -19.05 -7.12
N LEU A 174 -16.94 -17.89 -7.07
CA LEU A 174 -16.28 -16.62 -6.79
C LEU A 174 -15.47 -16.67 -5.49
N ARG A 175 -14.22 -16.20 -5.56
CA ARG A 175 -13.37 -15.99 -4.38
C ARG A 175 -13.24 -14.52 -4.04
N LYS A 176 -13.13 -13.70 -5.08
CA LYS A 176 -12.90 -12.27 -4.96
C LYS A 176 -13.43 -11.54 -6.17
N LEU A 177 -14.14 -10.45 -5.93
CA LEU A 177 -14.49 -9.46 -6.93
C LEU A 177 -13.70 -8.20 -6.64
N THR A 178 -13.00 -7.67 -7.63
CA THR A 178 -12.37 -6.36 -7.55
C THR A 178 -13.12 -5.40 -8.45
N LEU A 179 -13.62 -4.31 -7.87
CA LEU A 179 -14.28 -3.23 -8.60
C LEU A 179 -13.31 -2.06 -8.74
N ARG A 180 -13.24 -1.49 -9.93
CA ARG A 180 -12.40 -0.35 -10.28
C ARG A 180 -13.20 0.72 -11.01
N VAL A 181 -12.84 1.98 -10.75
CA VAL A 181 -13.32 3.15 -11.50
C VAL A 181 -12.13 3.93 -12.02
N GLY A 182 -12.10 4.15 -13.33
CA GLY A 182 -11.14 4.99 -14.03
C GLY A 182 -11.34 6.47 -13.72
N ASP A 183 -10.32 7.30 -13.95
CA ASP A 183 -10.51 8.76 -13.93
C ASP A 183 -11.30 9.27 -15.15
N ASP A 184 -11.43 8.43 -16.19
CA ASP A 184 -12.32 8.58 -17.33
C ASP A 184 -13.73 8.01 -17.05
N GLU A 185 -14.06 7.73 -15.79
CA GLU A 185 -15.31 7.13 -15.32
C GLU A 185 -15.54 5.68 -15.82
N ALA A 186 -14.56 5.06 -16.48
CA ALA A 186 -14.68 3.68 -16.94
C ALA A 186 -14.78 2.70 -15.76
N LEU A 187 -15.77 1.82 -15.80
CA LEU A 187 -16.00 0.81 -14.76
C LEU A 187 -15.41 -0.53 -15.18
N LEU A 188 -14.74 -1.20 -14.23
CA LEU A 188 -14.21 -2.54 -14.44
C LEU A 188 -14.51 -3.46 -13.25
N ALA A 189 -15.06 -4.62 -13.54
CA ALA A 189 -15.21 -5.74 -12.62
C ALA A 189 -14.20 -6.85 -12.96
N ALA A 190 -13.31 -7.14 -12.01
CA ALA A 190 -12.34 -8.22 -12.12
C ALA A 190 -12.69 -9.37 -11.19
N VAL A 191 -12.95 -10.55 -11.76
CA VAL A 191 -13.38 -11.75 -11.02
C VAL A 191 -12.22 -12.74 -10.82
N GLU A 192 -12.10 -13.26 -9.61
CA GLU A 192 -11.25 -14.41 -9.29
C GLU A 192 -12.17 -15.58 -8.89
N VAL A 193 -12.17 -16.67 -9.65
CA VAL A 193 -13.06 -17.84 -9.45
C VAL A 193 -12.27 -19.13 -9.20
N ASP A 194 -12.87 -20.08 -8.47
CA ASP A 194 -12.39 -21.46 -8.37
C ASP A 194 -12.80 -22.25 -9.63
N GLY A 195 -11.85 -22.47 -10.54
CA GLY A 195 -12.08 -23.16 -11.82
C GLY A 195 -11.76 -22.29 -13.03
N VAL A 196 -12.07 -22.77 -14.23
CA VAL A 196 -11.78 -22.09 -15.51
C VAL A 196 -13.06 -21.64 -16.22
N GLU A 197 -14.25 -21.97 -15.70
CA GLU A 197 -15.49 -21.53 -16.33
C GLU A 197 -15.71 -20.04 -16.03
N PRO A 198 -15.73 -19.17 -17.07
CA PRO A 198 -16.02 -17.77 -16.89
C PRO A 198 -17.48 -17.62 -16.46
N PRO A 199 -17.77 -16.78 -15.47
CA PRO A 199 -19.14 -16.59 -15.04
C PRO A 199 -19.98 -15.83 -16.08
N SER A 200 -21.29 -15.99 -16.03
CA SER A 200 -22.23 -15.07 -16.69
C SER A 200 -22.41 -13.83 -15.84
N LEU A 201 -22.18 -12.65 -16.42
CA LEU A 201 -22.46 -11.36 -15.79
C LEU A 201 -23.56 -10.64 -16.57
N GLU A 202 -24.61 -10.20 -15.88
CA GLU A 202 -25.60 -9.27 -16.43
C GLU A 202 -25.45 -7.93 -15.71
N ALA A 203 -25.32 -6.85 -16.48
CA ALA A 203 -25.26 -5.48 -15.98
C ALA A 203 -26.06 -4.57 -16.91
N ASP A 204 -26.83 -3.65 -16.34
CA ASP A 204 -27.72 -2.74 -17.09
C ASP A 204 -26.99 -1.49 -17.63
N PHE A 205 -25.67 -1.44 -17.52
CA PHE A 205 -24.82 -0.30 -17.88
C PHE A 205 -23.48 -0.78 -18.48
N PRO A 206 -22.75 0.06 -19.24
CA PRO A 206 -21.48 -0.34 -19.83
C PRO A 206 -20.41 -0.58 -18.75
N ILE A 207 -19.97 -1.83 -18.62
CA ILE A 207 -18.90 -2.24 -17.72
C ILE A 207 -17.97 -3.23 -18.41
N SER A 208 -16.67 -3.03 -18.19
CA SER A 208 -15.65 -4.00 -18.56
C SER A 208 -15.58 -5.13 -17.54
N VAL A 209 -15.40 -6.35 -18.03
CA VAL A 209 -15.33 -7.55 -17.19
C VAL A 209 -14.08 -8.32 -17.55
N ALA A 210 -13.26 -8.61 -16.54
CA ALA A 210 -12.05 -9.40 -16.70
C ALA A 210 -12.00 -10.55 -15.69
N ILE A 211 -11.38 -11.65 -16.08
CA ILE A 211 -11.02 -12.73 -15.16
C ILE A 211 -9.54 -12.62 -14.79
N VAL A 212 -9.23 -12.65 -13.49
CA VAL A 212 -7.86 -12.65 -12.98
C VAL A 212 -7.45 -14.09 -12.67
N LEU A 213 -6.40 -14.55 -13.34
CA LEU A 213 -5.89 -15.90 -13.24
C LEU A 213 -4.99 -16.08 -12.00
N PRO A 214 -4.70 -17.33 -11.57
CA PRO A 214 -3.88 -17.60 -10.38
C PRO A 214 -2.45 -17.01 -10.43
N ASP A 215 -1.91 -16.82 -11.63
CA ASP A 215 -0.60 -16.18 -11.85
C ASP A 215 -0.65 -14.64 -11.85
N ARG A 216 -1.84 -14.07 -11.64
CA ARG A 216 -2.17 -12.64 -11.66
C ARG A 216 -2.14 -12.00 -13.04
N THR A 217 -2.21 -12.76 -14.12
CA THR A 217 -2.57 -12.21 -15.42
C THR A 217 -4.08 -12.05 -15.55
N ALA A 218 -4.55 -11.18 -16.43
CA ALA A 218 -5.97 -10.92 -16.64
C ALA A 218 -6.39 -11.14 -18.10
N ALA A 219 -7.50 -11.84 -18.30
CA ALA A 219 -8.13 -11.98 -19.61
C ALA A 219 -9.44 -11.19 -19.66
N SER A 220 -9.67 -10.46 -20.76
CA SER A 220 -10.96 -9.79 -20.98
C SER A 220 -12.06 -10.83 -21.26
N LEU A 221 -13.20 -10.65 -20.60
CA LEU A 221 -14.46 -11.33 -20.92
C LEU A 221 -15.38 -10.38 -21.70
N VAL A 222 -15.43 -9.11 -21.29
CA VAL A 222 -16.23 -8.05 -21.92
C VAL A 222 -15.43 -6.74 -21.86
N GLY A 223 -15.41 -5.98 -22.95
CA GLY A 223 -14.78 -4.66 -22.99
C GLY A 223 -13.26 -4.71 -22.79
N ASP A 224 -12.74 -3.67 -22.16
CA ASP A 224 -11.31 -3.48 -21.92
C ASP A 224 -10.84 -4.19 -20.66
N ASN A 225 -9.63 -4.75 -20.68
CA ASN A 225 -9.02 -5.36 -19.49
C ASN A 225 -8.12 -4.37 -18.73
N PHE A 226 -8.50 -3.10 -18.66
CA PHE A 226 -7.75 -2.08 -17.94
C PHE A 226 -8.66 -0.94 -17.49
N THR A 227 -8.13 -0.13 -16.58
CA THR A 227 -8.67 1.19 -16.21
C THR A 227 -7.58 2.23 -16.33
N VAL A 228 -7.93 3.49 -16.56
CA VAL A 228 -6.97 4.60 -16.60
C VAL A 228 -6.98 5.35 -15.27
N GLN A 229 -5.81 5.66 -14.73
CA GLN A 229 -5.64 6.52 -13.55
C GLN A 229 -4.65 7.63 -13.87
N ALA A 230 -4.97 8.86 -13.52
CA ALA A 230 -4.08 9.99 -13.70
C ALA A 230 -3.18 10.17 -12.47
N VAL A 231 -1.90 10.42 -12.70
CA VAL A 231 -0.95 10.85 -11.67
C VAL A 231 -0.20 12.04 -12.23
N LYS A 232 -0.24 13.19 -11.54
CA LYS A 232 0.38 14.45 -12.00
C LYS A 232 -0.01 14.84 -13.43
N GLY A 233 -1.27 14.57 -13.81
CA GLY A 233 -1.80 14.87 -15.14
C GLY A 233 -1.37 13.92 -16.27
N ARG A 234 -0.67 12.83 -15.95
CA ARG A 234 -0.33 11.76 -16.90
C ARG A 234 -1.20 10.53 -16.65
N ASP A 235 -1.75 10.00 -17.73
CA ASP A 235 -2.62 8.83 -17.70
C ASP A 235 -1.81 7.53 -17.65
N PHE A 236 -2.20 6.63 -16.74
CA PHE A 236 -1.65 5.30 -16.63
C PHE A 236 -2.75 4.27 -16.81
N ARG A 237 -2.60 3.46 -17.85
CA ARG A 237 -3.32 2.21 -18.02
C ARG A 237 -2.90 1.22 -16.93
N VAL A 238 -3.89 0.61 -16.28
CA VAL A 238 -3.69 -0.37 -15.20
C VAL A 238 -4.59 -1.59 -15.40
N SER A 239 -3.98 -2.73 -15.73
CA SER A 239 -4.64 -4.02 -15.87
C SER A 239 -5.05 -4.60 -14.49
N PRO A 240 -6.14 -5.38 -14.40
CA PRO A 240 -6.69 -5.93 -13.14
C PRO A 240 -5.73 -6.71 -12.27
N GLY A 241 -4.78 -7.41 -12.88
CA GLY A 241 -3.75 -8.19 -12.19
C GLY A 241 -2.61 -7.34 -11.61
N CYS A 242 -2.48 -6.09 -12.06
CA CYS A 242 -1.39 -5.19 -11.70
C CYS A 242 -1.68 -4.47 -10.38
N VAL A 243 -0.61 -4.25 -9.61
CA VAL A 243 -0.66 -3.45 -8.39
C VAL A 243 -0.45 -1.99 -8.76
N PHE A 244 -1.31 -1.11 -8.24
CA PHE A 244 -1.20 0.33 -8.39
C PHE A 244 -1.48 1.03 -7.06
N ALA A 245 -1.17 2.31 -6.99
CA ALA A 245 -1.39 3.10 -5.79
C ALA A 245 -2.89 3.14 -5.43
N PRO A 246 -3.27 2.88 -4.16
CA PRO A 246 -4.65 2.98 -3.70
C PRO A 246 -5.22 4.40 -3.72
N SER A 247 -4.36 5.41 -3.83
CA SER A 247 -4.71 6.84 -3.92
C SER A 247 -3.81 7.47 -4.99
N PRO A 248 -4.34 7.87 -6.15
CA PRO A 248 -3.57 8.57 -7.18
C PRO A 248 -2.97 9.88 -6.64
N ALA A 249 -3.74 10.68 -5.90
CA ALA A 249 -3.26 11.89 -5.23
C ALA A 249 -2.10 11.60 -4.25
N GLY A 250 -2.16 10.48 -3.51
CA GLY A 250 -1.07 10.03 -2.67
C GLY A 250 0.17 9.58 -3.46
N MET A 251 -0.01 9.04 -4.67
CA MET A 251 1.07 8.63 -5.56
C MET A 251 1.86 9.83 -6.08
N GLU A 252 1.21 10.98 -6.31
CA GLU A 252 1.91 12.22 -6.70
C GLU A 252 2.96 12.61 -5.66
N LEU A 253 2.65 12.46 -4.37
CA LEU A 253 3.60 12.72 -3.29
C LEU A 253 4.78 11.76 -3.30
N VAL A 254 4.55 10.49 -3.66
CA VAL A 254 5.61 9.49 -3.81
C VAL A 254 6.52 9.87 -4.97
N VAL A 255 5.94 10.24 -6.12
CA VAL A 255 6.67 10.71 -7.31
C VAL A 255 7.52 11.93 -6.95
N ASP A 256 6.92 12.98 -6.38
CA ASP A 256 7.64 14.21 -6.03
C ASP A 256 8.80 13.95 -5.08
N THR A 257 8.59 13.07 -4.10
CA THR A 257 9.64 12.69 -3.15
C THR A 257 10.74 11.87 -3.84
N ALA A 258 10.38 10.90 -4.68
CA ALA A 258 11.32 10.06 -5.40
C ALA A 258 12.18 10.88 -6.37
N LEU A 259 11.58 11.81 -7.12
CA LEU A 259 12.32 12.72 -8.01
C LEU A 259 13.26 13.63 -7.23
N ARG A 260 12.80 14.22 -6.11
CA ARG A 260 13.64 15.04 -5.23
C ARG A 260 14.85 14.28 -4.68
N TYR A 261 14.67 13.01 -4.34
CA TYR A 261 15.75 12.15 -3.84
C TYR A 261 16.65 11.62 -4.93
N ALA A 262 16.09 11.32 -6.11
CA ALA A 262 16.88 10.94 -7.28
C ALA A 262 17.75 12.10 -7.74
N ALA A 263 17.24 13.33 -7.62
CA ALA A 263 17.92 14.58 -7.92
C ALA A 263 18.70 14.49 -9.25
N LEU A 264 18.05 13.90 -10.25
CA LEU A 264 18.68 13.55 -11.50
C LEU A 264 19.08 14.81 -12.26
N THR A 265 20.25 14.73 -12.88
CA THR A 265 20.66 15.63 -13.95
C THR A 265 20.33 14.95 -15.29
N GLU A 266 19.99 15.73 -16.32
CA GLU A 266 19.65 15.22 -17.68
C GLU A 266 20.79 14.42 -18.36
N GLN A 267 21.87 14.13 -17.64
CA GLN A 267 23.05 13.35 -18.05
C GLN A 267 23.17 12.00 -17.32
N GLU A 268 22.34 11.74 -16.31
CA GLU A 268 22.43 10.55 -15.46
C GLU A 268 21.51 9.42 -15.92
N THR A 269 21.92 8.18 -15.61
CA THR A 269 21.11 6.99 -15.86
C THR A 269 20.42 6.54 -14.59
N ALA A 270 19.11 6.34 -14.66
CA ALA A 270 18.30 5.83 -13.57
C ALA A 270 17.85 4.38 -13.82
N VAL A 271 17.68 3.61 -12.75
CA VAL A 271 17.04 2.28 -12.78
C VAL A 271 15.78 2.33 -11.94
N ASP A 272 14.63 1.95 -12.52
CA ASP A 272 13.39 1.66 -11.79
C ASP A 272 13.23 0.14 -11.65
N ALA A 273 13.61 -0.37 -10.49
CA ALA A 273 13.48 -1.76 -10.13
C ALA A 273 12.08 -2.01 -9.53
N TYR A 274 11.37 -3.00 -10.10
CA TYR A 274 9.95 -3.27 -9.81
C TYR A 274 9.04 -2.15 -10.32
N SER A 275 9.24 -1.77 -11.59
CA SER A 275 8.62 -0.59 -12.20
C SER A 275 7.10 -0.64 -12.33
N GLY A 276 6.47 -1.81 -12.16
CA GLY A 276 5.02 -1.96 -12.25
C GLY A 276 4.51 -1.54 -13.63
N VAL A 277 3.55 -0.62 -13.66
CA VAL A 277 2.99 -0.05 -14.92
C VAL A 277 3.78 1.18 -15.43
N GLY A 278 4.98 1.41 -14.89
CA GLY A 278 5.87 2.49 -15.32
C GLY A 278 5.62 3.84 -14.67
N THR A 279 4.89 3.91 -13.56
CA THR A 279 4.50 5.21 -12.95
C THR A 279 5.70 6.05 -12.52
N LEU A 280 6.67 5.48 -11.81
CA LEU A 280 7.87 6.23 -11.41
C LEU A 280 8.81 6.41 -12.60
N THR A 281 8.98 5.38 -13.44
CA THR A 281 9.70 5.45 -14.72
C THR A 281 9.35 6.67 -15.55
N ALA A 282 8.04 6.95 -15.75
CA ALA A 282 7.56 8.08 -16.55
C ALA A 282 8.17 9.40 -16.11
N PHE A 283 8.17 9.68 -14.81
CA PHE A 283 8.65 10.96 -14.28
C PHE A 283 10.18 10.99 -14.11
N LEU A 284 10.81 9.84 -13.87
CA LEU A 284 12.27 9.73 -13.91
C LEU A 284 12.79 10.04 -15.32
N ALA A 285 12.07 9.61 -16.35
CA ALA A 285 12.42 9.82 -17.75
C ALA A 285 12.42 11.30 -18.16
N GLU A 286 11.66 12.15 -17.46
CA GLU A 286 11.67 13.60 -17.67
C GLU A 286 12.98 14.28 -17.19
N GLN A 287 13.75 13.62 -16.32
CA GLN A 287 14.94 14.19 -15.68
C GLN A 287 16.23 13.41 -15.94
N ALA A 288 16.14 12.19 -16.47
CA ALA A 288 17.27 11.30 -16.75
C ALA A 288 17.71 11.37 -18.22
N ALA A 289 18.99 11.10 -18.47
CA ALA A 289 19.45 10.78 -19.82
C ALA A 289 18.86 9.45 -20.32
N GLN A 290 18.75 8.47 -19.43
CA GLN A 290 18.17 7.16 -19.72
C GLN A 290 17.53 6.58 -18.45
N VAL A 291 16.39 5.90 -18.61
CA VAL A 291 15.79 5.10 -17.53
C VAL A 291 15.68 3.65 -17.95
N ILE A 292 16.08 2.76 -17.06
CA ILE A 292 15.94 1.31 -17.24
C ILE A 292 14.84 0.82 -16.30
N ALA A 293 13.74 0.37 -16.89
CA ALA A 293 12.59 -0.16 -16.17
C ALA A 293 12.65 -1.70 -16.15
N ILE A 294 12.51 -2.30 -14.97
CA ILE A 294 12.51 -3.75 -14.80
C ILE A 294 11.22 -4.18 -14.11
N GLU A 295 10.45 -5.02 -14.78
CA GLU A 295 9.19 -5.58 -14.26
C GLU A 295 9.06 -7.05 -14.72
N LYS A 296 8.48 -7.91 -13.89
CA LYS A 296 8.36 -9.35 -14.18
C LYS A 296 6.93 -9.78 -14.52
N ASN A 297 5.92 -8.97 -14.19
CA ASN A 297 4.53 -9.27 -14.47
C ASN A 297 4.21 -8.86 -15.93
N PRO A 298 3.80 -9.80 -16.80
CA PRO A 298 3.60 -9.52 -18.22
C PRO A 298 2.54 -8.44 -18.50
N ASP A 299 1.44 -8.41 -17.74
CA ASP A 299 0.39 -7.39 -17.91
C ASP A 299 0.93 -6.00 -17.55
N ALA A 300 1.74 -5.90 -16.50
CA ALA A 300 2.35 -4.65 -16.08
C ALA A 300 3.42 -4.17 -17.09
N VAL A 301 4.16 -5.10 -17.72
CA VAL A 301 5.07 -4.80 -18.83
C VAL A 301 4.30 -4.29 -20.05
N ALA A 302 3.18 -4.93 -20.41
CA ALA A 302 2.32 -4.50 -21.51
C ALA A 302 1.72 -3.10 -21.25
N ASP A 303 1.25 -2.86 -20.03
CA ASP A 303 0.76 -1.54 -19.62
C ASP A 303 1.88 -0.49 -19.66
N THR A 304 3.08 -0.83 -19.18
CA THR A 304 4.25 0.07 -19.22
C THR A 304 4.61 0.46 -20.65
N ALA A 305 4.59 -0.48 -21.59
CA ALA A 305 4.89 -0.21 -23.00
C ALA A 305 3.89 0.78 -23.62
N VAL A 306 2.61 0.75 -23.22
CA VAL A 306 1.60 1.72 -23.65
C VAL A 306 1.79 3.05 -22.92
N ASN A 307 1.95 3.03 -21.61
CA ASN A 307 2.04 4.22 -20.74
C ASN A 307 3.27 5.08 -21.04
N LEU A 308 4.34 4.47 -21.56
CA LEU A 308 5.63 5.11 -21.84
C LEU A 308 5.95 5.18 -23.34
N ALA A 309 4.93 5.04 -24.21
CA ALA A 309 5.13 5.04 -25.67
C ALA A 309 5.73 6.36 -26.21
N ASP A 310 5.58 7.45 -25.48
CA ASP A 310 6.14 8.79 -25.73
C ASP A 310 7.50 9.03 -25.04
N CYS A 311 8.02 8.06 -24.27
CA CYS A 311 9.31 8.17 -23.57
C CYS A 311 10.43 7.46 -24.34
N ASP A 312 11.07 8.18 -25.26
CA ASP A 312 12.15 7.64 -26.13
C ASP A 312 13.42 7.20 -25.37
N ASN A 313 13.61 7.66 -24.13
CA ASN A 313 14.78 7.38 -23.29
C ASN A 313 14.56 6.26 -22.26
N VAL A 314 13.50 5.45 -22.41
CA VAL A 314 13.20 4.33 -21.53
C VAL A 314 13.55 2.99 -22.17
N SER A 315 14.28 2.14 -21.47
CA SER A 315 14.53 0.74 -21.83
C SER A 315 13.78 -0.18 -20.87
N LEU A 316 12.77 -0.90 -21.38
CA LEU A 316 11.95 -1.83 -20.60
C LEU A 316 12.47 -3.27 -20.71
N TYR A 317 12.65 -3.92 -19.56
CA TYR A 317 13.08 -5.31 -19.46
C TYR A 317 12.07 -6.14 -18.68
N GLU A 318 11.54 -7.19 -19.32
CA GLU A 318 10.71 -8.19 -18.65
C GLU A 318 11.58 -9.20 -17.91
N GLY A 319 11.50 -9.23 -16.57
CA GLY A 319 12.23 -10.19 -15.75
C GLY A 319 12.34 -9.82 -14.27
N ALA A 320 12.83 -10.75 -13.46
CA ALA A 320 13.12 -10.49 -12.06
C ALA A 320 14.37 -9.61 -11.91
N VAL A 321 14.35 -8.65 -10.97
CA VAL A 321 15.46 -7.72 -10.72
C VAL A 321 16.80 -8.44 -10.48
N GLU A 322 16.79 -9.52 -9.70
CA GLU A 322 17.98 -10.32 -9.41
C GLU A 322 18.57 -11.08 -10.62
N GLU A 323 17.79 -11.26 -11.69
CA GLU A 323 18.18 -11.96 -12.91
C GLU A 323 18.54 -10.96 -14.03
N THR A 324 17.78 -9.88 -14.14
CA THR A 324 17.95 -8.86 -15.19
C THR A 324 19.15 -7.95 -14.92
N LEU A 325 19.28 -7.37 -13.72
CA LEU A 325 20.36 -6.41 -13.41
C LEU A 325 21.78 -6.92 -13.76
N PRO A 326 22.21 -8.15 -13.40
CA PRO A 326 23.57 -8.60 -13.69
C PRO A 326 23.84 -8.83 -15.19
N ALA A 327 22.81 -8.87 -16.04
CA ALA A 327 22.96 -9.01 -17.49
C ALA A 327 23.12 -7.66 -18.20
N LEU A 328 22.93 -6.54 -17.50
CA LEU A 328 23.01 -5.19 -18.07
C LEU A 328 24.42 -4.62 -17.87
N ASP A 329 25.03 -4.14 -18.96
CA ASP A 329 26.29 -3.39 -18.92
C ASP A 329 25.99 -1.89 -18.87
N ILE A 330 25.71 -1.40 -17.65
CA ILE A 330 25.18 -0.04 -17.42
C ILE A 330 25.92 0.65 -16.28
N ASN A 331 26.06 1.97 -16.39
CA ASN A 331 26.31 2.83 -15.23
C ASN A 331 24.96 3.24 -14.64
N CYS A 332 24.80 3.17 -13.32
CA CYS A 332 23.57 3.52 -12.63
C CYS A 332 23.90 4.63 -11.62
N ASP A 333 23.34 5.82 -11.81
CA ASP A 333 23.59 6.95 -10.92
C ASP A 333 22.56 6.97 -9.78
N ALA A 334 21.30 6.73 -10.11
CA ALA A 334 20.21 6.58 -9.15
C ALA A 334 19.42 5.27 -9.40
N LEU A 335 19.14 4.54 -8.33
CA LEU A 335 18.27 3.36 -8.39
C LEU A 335 17.05 3.57 -7.51
N VAL A 336 15.87 3.51 -8.12
CA VAL A 336 14.59 3.43 -7.41
C VAL A 336 14.21 1.96 -7.28
N ALA A 337 13.82 1.55 -6.07
CA ALA A 337 13.33 0.20 -5.80
C ALA A 337 11.97 0.26 -5.11
N ASN A 338 10.94 -0.32 -5.74
CA ASN A 338 9.60 -0.44 -5.17
C ASN A 338 9.19 -1.91 -4.98
N PRO A 339 9.90 -2.67 -4.10
CA PRO A 339 9.69 -4.11 -3.99
C PRO A 339 8.32 -4.47 -3.41
N PRO A 340 7.89 -5.74 -3.55
CA PRO A 340 6.71 -6.25 -2.86
C PRO A 340 6.82 -6.11 -1.33
N LYS A 341 5.72 -6.30 -0.60
CA LYS A 341 5.68 -6.19 0.88
C LYS A 341 6.73 -7.03 1.63
N THR A 342 7.23 -8.09 1.02
CA THR A 342 8.32 -8.92 1.55
C THR A 342 9.69 -8.24 1.53
N GLY A 343 9.84 -7.18 0.73
CA GLY A 343 11.04 -6.38 0.53
C GLY A 343 11.99 -6.96 -0.51
N LEU A 344 13.22 -6.46 -0.49
CA LEU A 344 14.29 -6.91 -1.37
C LEU A 344 14.74 -8.33 -0.99
N SER A 345 14.79 -9.20 -1.99
CA SER A 345 15.42 -10.51 -1.86
C SER A 345 16.92 -10.34 -1.57
N ARG A 346 17.55 -11.39 -1.04
CA ARG A 346 19.01 -11.38 -0.79
C ARG A 346 19.78 -11.16 -2.09
N GLU A 347 19.35 -11.84 -3.16
CA GLU A 347 19.99 -11.72 -4.47
C GLU A 347 19.73 -10.36 -5.10
N ALA A 348 18.49 -9.82 -5.04
CA ALA A 348 18.21 -8.47 -5.53
C ALA A 348 19.06 -7.42 -4.79
N THR A 349 19.16 -7.51 -3.46
CA THR A 349 20.03 -6.61 -2.67
C THR A 349 21.48 -6.70 -3.14
N LYS A 350 21.99 -7.92 -3.39
CA LYS A 350 23.35 -8.14 -3.86
C LYS A 350 23.58 -7.51 -5.23
N GLN A 351 22.66 -7.66 -6.18
CA GLN A 351 22.81 -7.09 -7.52
C GLN A 351 22.72 -5.56 -7.52
N ILE A 352 21.80 -4.99 -6.74
CA ILE A 352 21.71 -3.53 -6.54
C ILE A 352 23.03 -2.97 -5.98
N LEU A 353 23.61 -3.62 -4.97
CA LEU A 353 24.88 -3.20 -4.39
C LEU A 353 26.06 -3.37 -5.37
N ALA A 354 26.02 -4.36 -6.26
CA ALA A 354 27.03 -4.58 -7.28
C ALA A 354 27.04 -3.47 -8.35
N LEU A 355 25.87 -2.92 -8.70
CA LEU A 355 25.74 -1.76 -9.59
C LEU A 355 26.29 -0.47 -8.97
N ARG A 356 26.47 -0.43 -7.64
CA ARG A 356 27.14 0.66 -6.95
C ARG A 356 26.52 2.05 -7.23
N PRO A 357 25.18 2.23 -7.29
CA PRO A 357 24.59 3.54 -7.54
C PRO A 357 25.04 4.60 -6.54
N SER A 358 25.01 5.87 -6.95
CA SER A 358 25.30 6.98 -6.03
C SER A 358 24.15 7.17 -5.04
N ARG A 359 22.91 6.96 -5.51
CA ARG A 359 21.68 7.15 -4.74
C ARG A 359 20.76 5.93 -4.88
N ILE A 360 20.25 5.44 -3.75
CA ILE A 360 19.23 4.39 -3.70
C ILE A 360 17.97 4.98 -3.06
N ILE A 361 16.90 5.02 -3.83
CA ILE A 361 15.58 5.48 -3.42
C ILE A 361 14.73 4.24 -3.20
N TYR A 362 14.41 3.93 -1.95
CA TYR A 362 13.58 2.79 -1.60
C TYR A 362 12.16 3.28 -1.36
N VAL A 363 11.21 2.79 -2.15
CA VAL A 363 9.76 2.98 -1.93
C VAL A 363 9.18 1.74 -1.25
N SER A 364 8.40 1.91 -0.18
CA SER A 364 7.81 0.76 0.51
C SER A 364 6.46 1.07 1.13
N SER A 365 5.58 0.07 1.08
CA SER A 365 4.32 0.05 1.82
C SER A 365 4.41 -0.64 3.19
N ASP A 366 5.61 -1.07 3.61
CA ASP A 366 5.88 -1.72 4.88
C ASP A 366 7.15 -1.19 5.58
N VAL A 367 6.94 -0.55 6.73
CA VAL A 367 8.00 0.09 7.53
C VAL A 367 9.05 -0.91 8.00
N ALA A 368 8.62 -2.08 8.49
CA ALA A 368 9.51 -3.06 9.11
C ALA A 368 10.44 -3.67 8.06
N THR A 369 9.90 -3.94 6.87
CA THR A 369 10.63 -4.41 5.70
C THR A 369 11.66 -3.38 5.23
N MET A 370 11.28 -2.12 5.05
CA MET A 370 12.24 -1.07 4.68
C MET A 370 13.33 -0.91 5.74
N ALA A 371 12.99 -0.89 7.04
CA ALA A 371 13.98 -0.80 8.11
C ALA A 371 14.96 -1.98 8.10
N ARG A 372 14.46 -3.21 7.88
CA ARG A 372 15.28 -4.43 7.77
C ARG A 372 16.24 -4.36 6.58
N ASP A 373 15.76 -3.93 5.41
CA ASP A 373 16.56 -3.89 4.19
C ASP A 373 17.53 -2.70 4.20
N GLY A 374 17.11 -1.54 4.69
CA GLY A 374 17.96 -0.37 4.92
C GLY A 374 19.15 -0.68 5.84
N ARG A 375 18.97 -1.57 6.83
CA ARG A 375 20.10 -2.06 7.64
C ARG A 375 21.16 -2.82 6.82
N LYS A 376 20.76 -3.48 5.74
CA LYS A 376 21.70 -4.15 4.82
C LYS A 376 22.45 -3.11 3.97
N LEU A 377 21.74 -2.08 3.49
CA LEU A 377 22.35 -0.96 2.76
C LEU A 377 23.37 -0.22 3.64
N ASN A 378 23.02 0.08 4.89
CA ASN A 378 23.91 0.68 5.88
C ASN A 378 25.20 -0.11 6.14
N ARG A 379 25.17 -1.43 5.97
CA ARG A 379 26.35 -2.29 6.12
C ARG A 379 27.20 -2.39 4.86
N ALA A 380 26.71 -1.87 3.74
CA ALA A 380 27.33 -1.90 2.43
C ALA A 380 27.74 -0.49 1.98
N ASP A 381 28.12 0.36 2.94
CA ASP A 381 28.61 1.73 2.73
C ASP A 381 27.58 2.67 2.09
N TYR A 382 26.30 2.53 2.40
CA TYR A 382 25.29 3.55 2.11
C TYR A 382 24.75 4.16 3.41
N ASN A 383 24.73 5.47 3.49
CA ASN A 383 24.18 6.22 4.60
C ASN A 383 22.71 6.54 4.35
N LEU A 384 21.86 6.25 5.34
CA LEU A 384 20.47 6.71 5.33
C LEU A 384 20.46 8.24 5.51
N VAL A 385 19.98 8.96 4.50
CA VAL A 385 19.96 10.43 4.48
C VAL A 385 18.61 10.98 4.94
N GLU A 386 17.51 10.45 4.41
CA GLU A 386 16.16 10.93 4.73
C GLU A 386 15.12 9.81 4.56
N ILE A 387 14.08 9.83 5.39
CA ILE A 387 12.86 9.04 5.19
C ILE A 387 11.68 9.99 5.19
N GLN A 388 10.87 9.93 4.14
CA GLN A 388 9.62 10.64 4.02
C GLN A 388 8.45 9.65 4.13
N PRO A 389 7.72 9.62 5.25
CA PRO A 389 6.46 8.92 5.32
C PRO A 389 5.37 9.67 4.54
N ILE A 390 4.51 8.93 3.87
CA ILE A 390 3.43 9.44 3.03
C ILE A 390 2.16 8.68 3.39
N ASP A 391 1.08 9.43 3.60
CA ASP A 391 -0.22 8.83 3.85
C ASP A 391 -0.97 8.51 2.56
N MET A 392 -0.69 7.37 1.93
CA MET A 392 -1.48 6.92 0.77
C MET A 392 -2.78 6.21 1.16
N ARG A 393 -2.96 5.88 2.45
CA ARG A 393 -4.12 5.16 2.97
C ARG A 393 -4.62 5.82 4.28
N PRO A 394 -5.18 7.03 4.18
CA PRO A 394 -5.85 7.71 5.29
C PRO A 394 -6.83 6.79 6.03
N GLN A 395 -7.10 7.07 7.30
CA GLN A 395 -7.99 6.26 8.16
C GLN A 395 -7.48 4.84 8.47
N THR A 396 -6.30 4.45 7.96
CA THR A 396 -5.64 3.17 8.25
C THR A 396 -4.30 3.38 8.95
N TYR A 397 -3.76 2.32 9.56
CA TYR A 397 -2.42 2.36 10.14
C TYR A 397 -1.30 2.32 9.09
N HIS A 398 -1.63 1.99 7.84
CA HIS A 398 -0.63 1.85 6.80
C HIS A 398 0.07 3.17 6.54
N VAL A 399 1.36 3.08 6.31
CA VAL A 399 2.20 4.20 5.93
C VAL A 399 3.07 3.74 4.80
N ASP A 400 3.10 4.54 3.76
CA ASP A 400 4.00 4.35 2.62
C ASP A 400 5.22 5.24 2.87
N LEU A 401 6.39 4.77 2.47
CA LEU A 401 7.67 5.41 2.77
C LEU A 401 8.46 5.57 1.48
N VAL A 402 9.12 6.71 1.35
CA VAL A 402 10.24 6.88 0.42
C VAL A 402 11.48 7.17 1.27
N GLY A 403 12.52 6.36 1.14
CA GLY A 403 13.78 6.56 1.85
C GLY A 403 14.95 6.72 0.89
N LEU A 404 15.86 7.63 1.22
CA LEU A 404 17.08 7.91 0.47
C LEU A 404 18.29 7.36 1.20
N TRP A 405 19.06 6.56 0.47
CA TRP A 405 20.38 6.10 0.85
C TRP A 405 21.42 6.61 -0.15
N GLU A 406 22.50 7.19 0.36
CA GLU A 406 23.60 7.71 -0.45
C GLU A 406 24.91 7.09 -0.02
N LYS A 407 25.87 6.98 -0.94
CA LYS A 407 27.18 6.41 -0.65
C LYS A 407 28.05 7.27 0.26
#